data_AF-A0A7K4IGD2-F1
#
_entry.id   AF-A0A7K4IGD2-F1
#
_cell.length_a   1.000
_cell.length_b   1.000
_cell.length_c   1.000
_cell.angle_alpha   90.00
_cell.angle_beta   90.00
_cell.angle_gamma   90.00
#
_symmetry.space_group_name_H-M   'P 1'
#
loop_
_entity.id
_entity.type
_entity.pdbx_description
1 polymer ?
#
loop_
_entity_poly.entity_id
_entity_poly.type
_entity_poly.pdbx_seq_one_letter_code
_entity_poly.pdbx_strand_id
1 'polypeptide(L)'
;MSGGSRADPYYQRNPPKKSAAPSASEKGAKKRGRKPNFEEVKRLYFDEGLSIPAVAEALDVSRYSVVEVFKEHGLQARRRQYTDQDVKDLYDKGLTQQQVADHFKISFQSVIEIFKRNGWKARPLLKTPIDRTLELYRQGYTQKEMAEILGVSPAAVWQLLNKMGLVSARNKDWKMREASNRAIEYEKGREWRRKRKEIHERDNHTCQGCGRSPDKVNGVRLAVHHIVPLAQWIYEGRDPSEYPDDLLVTVCKKCHSIADAGRGRMKYVRPPLK
;
A
#
# COMPACT_ATOMS: atom_id res chain seq x y z
N MET A 1 -27.94 45.68 6.52
CA MET A 1 -26.98 45.99 5.44
C MET A 1 -25.87 44.94 5.51
N SER A 2 -26.05 43.79 4.84
CA SER A 2 -25.43 43.49 3.52
C SER A 2 -23.90 43.60 3.58
N GLY A 3 -23.09 42.54 3.53
CA GLY A 3 -23.20 41.29 2.75
C GLY A 3 -22.37 41.43 1.46
N GLY A 4 -21.34 40.59 1.28
CA GLY A 4 -20.51 40.53 0.06
C GLY A 4 -19.07 40.12 0.34
N SER A 5 -18.81 38.85 0.66
CA SER A 5 -18.28 37.86 -0.30
C SER A 5 -17.22 38.42 -1.26
N ARG A 6 -15.93 38.27 -0.92
CA ARG A 6 -14.83 38.37 -1.88
C ARG A 6 -14.69 37.02 -2.58
N ALA A 7 -15.17 37.00 -3.83
CA ALA A 7 -15.03 35.87 -4.72
C ALA A 7 -13.55 35.59 -5.07
N ASP A 8 -13.21 34.31 -5.08
CA ASP A 8 -11.98 33.71 -5.57
C ASP A 8 -11.87 33.90 -7.10
N PRO A 9 -10.83 34.58 -7.62
CA PRO A 9 -10.74 34.90 -9.03
C PRO A 9 -10.03 33.83 -9.89
N TYR A 10 -9.64 32.66 -9.36
CA TYR A 10 -8.77 31.74 -10.11
C TYR A 10 -9.47 30.58 -10.84
N TYR A 11 -10.80 30.57 -10.90
CA TYR A 11 -11.53 29.73 -11.85
C TYR A 11 -12.09 30.57 -12.99
N GLN A 12 -11.36 30.63 -14.11
CA GLN A 12 -11.97 30.51 -15.44
C GLN A 12 -10.93 30.34 -16.56
N ARG A 13 -11.23 29.35 -17.41
CA ARG A 13 -10.60 28.93 -18.67
C ARG A 13 -9.45 27.94 -18.51
N ASN A 14 -9.84 26.66 -18.52
CA ASN A 14 -8.96 25.58 -18.97
C ASN A 14 -8.32 25.98 -20.32
N PRO A 15 -6.98 26.08 -20.42
CA PRO A 15 -6.34 26.05 -21.73
C PRO A 15 -6.61 24.67 -22.38
N PRO A 16 -6.74 24.61 -23.71
CA PRO A 16 -7.26 23.45 -24.40
C PRO A 16 -6.40 22.21 -24.14
N LYS A 17 -7.07 21.06 -24.09
CA LYS A 17 -6.44 19.73 -24.06
C LYS A 17 -5.32 19.69 -25.10
N LYS A 18 -4.16 19.16 -24.70
CA LYS A 18 -3.02 18.82 -25.58
C LYS A 18 -3.55 18.38 -26.94
N SER A 19 -3.37 19.21 -27.97
CA SER A 19 -3.50 18.74 -29.34
C SER A 19 -2.46 17.65 -29.52
N ALA A 20 -2.89 16.51 -30.06
CA ALA A 20 -2.09 15.33 -30.26
C ALA A 20 -0.72 15.69 -30.86
N ALA A 21 0.35 15.21 -30.23
CA ALA A 21 1.64 15.15 -30.88
C ALA A 21 1.47 14.31 -32.17
N PRO A 22 1.95 14.75 -33.33
CA PRO A 22 1.92 13.91 -34.51
C PRO A 22 2.71 12.62 -34.23
N SER A 23 2.13 11.52 -34.71
CA SER A 23 2.62 10.16 -34.54
C SER A 23 4.07 10.01 -34.97
N ALA A 24 4.82 9.23 -34.19
CA ALA A 24 6.17 8.83 -34.49
C ALA A 24 6.23 7.99 -35.78
N SER A 25 6.58 8.61 -36.90
CA SER A 25 7.14 7.93 -38.07
C SER A 25 7.94 8.94 -38.88
N GLU A 26 9.13 8.52 -39.32
CA GLU A 26 10.11 9.27 -40.13
C GLU A 26 11.09 10.17 -39.33
N LYS A 27 11.95 9.54 -38.52
CA LYS A 27 13.21 10.17 -38.11
C LYS A 27 14.17 10.20 -39.30
N GLY A 28 14.01 11.21 -40.16
CA GLY A 28 15.04 11.58 -41.14
C GLY A 28 16.34 11.95 -40.43
N ALA A 29 17.48 11.55 -40.99
CA ALA A 29 18.79 11.91 -40.46
C ALA A 29 18.94 13.44 -40.41
N LYS A 30 19.11 14.02 -39.21
CA LYS A 30 19.33 15.46 -39.04
C LYS A 30 20.45 15.93 -39.98
N LYS A 31 20.12 16.83 -40.92
CA LYS A 31 21.06 17.32 -41.94
C LYS A 31 22.25 18.01 -41.24
N ARG A 32 23.43 17.38 -41.26
CA ARG A 32 24.67 17.97 -40.74
C ARG A 32 24.98 19.25 -41.52
N GLY A 33 25.17 20.37 -40.82
CA GLY A 33 25.73 21.61 -41.40
C GLY A 33 24.77 22.77 -41.70
N ARG A 34 23.44 22.62 -41.53
CA ARG A 34 22.52 23.76 -41.70
C ARG A 34 22.53 24.66 -40.44
N LYS A 35 23.06 25.88 -40.56
CA LYS A 35 22.94 26.90 -39.50
C LYS A 35 21.52 27.49 -39.50
N PRO A 36 20.83 27.54 -38.35
CA PRO A 36 19.52 28.17 -38.25
C PRO A 36 19.64 29.70 -38.37
N ASN A 37 18.61 30.35 -38.92
CA ASN A 37 18.58 31.80 -39.04
C ASN A 37 18.51 32.45 -37.65
N PHE A 38 19.35 33.46 -37.41
CA PHE A 38 19.37 34.23 -36.16
C PHE A 38 18.00 34.78 -35.76
N GLU A 39 17.25 35.37 -36.70
CA GLU A 39 15.95 35.98 -36.39
C GLU A 39 14.89 34.93 -36.01
N GLU A 40 14.93 33.74 -36.63
CA GLU A 40 14.04 32.64 -36.27
C GLU A 40 14.38 32.05 -34.90
N VAL A 41 15.69 31.89 -34.60
CA VAL A 41 16.16 31.45 -33.28
C VAL A 41 15.75 32.44 -32.20
N LYS A 42 15.90 33.75 -32.48
CA LYS A 42 15.52 34.82 -31.56
C LYS A 42 14.02 34.83 -31.31
N ARG A 43 13.19 34.78 -32.36
CA ARG A 43 11.72 34.74 -32.25
C ARG A 43 11.25 33.54 -31.43
N LEU A 44 11.68 32.32 -31.80
CA LEU A 44 11.25 31.10 -31.11
C LEU A 44 11.68 31.09 -29.64
N TYR A 45 12.86 31.61 -29.33
CA TYR A 45 13.39 31.57 -27.97
C TYR A 45 12.84 32.68 -27.05
N PHE A 46 12.81 33.93 -27.54
CA PHE A 46 12.44 35.09 -26.72
C PHE A 46 10.95 35.42 -26.83
N ASP A 47 10.37 35.38 -28.03
CA ASP A 47 8.98 35.81 -28.26
C ASP A 47 8.00 34.67 -27.99
N GLU A 48 8.30 33.47 -28.53
CA GLU A 48 7.48 32.27 -28.35
C GLU A 48 7.87 31.48 -27.10
N GLY A 49 8.99 31.83 -26.47
CA GLY A 49 9.39 31.32 -25.16
C GLY A 49 9.89 29.87 -25.14
N LEU A 50 10.22 29.27 -26.29
CA LEU A 50 10.72 27.89 -26.36
C LEU A 50 12.10 27.72 -25.70
N SER A 51 12.37 26.53 -25.18
CA SER A 51 13.71 26.16 -24.67
C SER A 51 14.67 25.88 -25.83
N ILE A 52 15.99 26.01 -25.63
CA ILE A 52 17.00 25.69 -26.68
C ILE A 52 16.78 24.30 -27.32
N PRO A 53 16.48 23.23 -26.55
CA PRO A 53 16.12 21.94 -27.15
C PRO A 53 14.89 21.98 -28.06
N ALA A 54 13.84 22.71 -27.66
CA ALA A 54 12.60 22.82 -28.42
C ALA A 54 12.77 23.72 -29.66
N VAL A 55 13.60 24.77 -29.58
CA VAL A 55 14.00 25.58 -30.75
C VAL A 55 14.76 24.72 -31.76
N ALA A 56 15.68 23.88 -31.30
CA ALA A 56 16.44 22.98 -32.18
C ALA A 56 15.54 21.94 -32.87
N GLU A 57 14.49 21.48 -32.20
CA GLU A 57 13.49 20.57 -32.76
C GLU A 57 12.58 21.30 -33.78
N ALA A 58 12.08 22.49 -33.44
CA ALA A 58 11.23 23.29 -34.31
C ALA A 58 11.92 23.71 -35.62
N LEU A 59 13.23 23.94 -35.59
CA LEU A 59 14.03 24.32 -36.76
C LEU A 59 14.68 23.12 -37.47
N ASP A 60 14.47 21.90 -36.98
CA ASP A 60 15.14 20.67 -37.45
C ASP A 60 16.68 20.81 -37.55
N VAL A 61 17.28 21.34 -36.49
CA VAL A 61 18.74 21.52 -36.37
C VAL A 61 19.30 20.82 -35.13
N SER A 62 20.62 20.82 -35.00
CA SER A 62 21.27 20.34 -33.80
C SER A 62 21.16 21.38 -32.67
N ARG A 63 21.08 20.94 -31.41
CA ARG A 63 21.13 21.86 -30.24
C ARG A 63 22.40 22.70 -30.24
N TYR A 64 23.50 22.14 -30.74
CA TYR A 64 24.77 22.83 -30.88
C TYR A 64 24.67 24.03 -31.82
N SER A 65 23.99 23.87 -32.96
CA SER A 65 23.80 24.95 -33.94
C SER A 65 23.03 26.14 -33.36
N VAL A 66 22.03 25.89 -32.50
CA VAL A 66 21.32 26.96 -31.77
C VAL A 66 22.26 27.64 -30.76
N VAL A 67 23.09 26.88 -30.05
CA VAL A 67 24.07 27.43 -29.10
C VAL A 67 25.16 28.25 -29.82
N GLU A 68 25.60 27.83 -31.01
CA GLU A 68 26.53 28.63 -31.84
C GLU A 68 25.93 29.97 -32.24
N VAL A 69 24.67 30.00 -32.69
CA VAL A 69 23.98 31.26 -33.02
C VAL A 69 23.94 32.19 -31.81
N PHE A 70 23.70 31.65 -30.61
CA PHE A 70 23.74 32.44 -29.38
C PHE A 70 25.14 33.03 -29.12
N LYS A 71 26.21 32.24 -29.32
CA LYS A 71 27.59 32.70 -29.12
C LYS A 71 28.01 33.76 -30.14
N GLU A 72 27.78 33.51 -31.43
CA GLU A 72 28.17 34.39 -32.53
C GLU A 72 27.50 35.76 -32.45
N HIS A 73 26.26 35.81 -31.95
CA HIS A 73 25.46 37.04 -31.87
C HIS A 73 25.35 37.59 -30.43
N GLY A 74 26.14 37.06 -29.48
CA GLY A 74 26.19 37.54 -28.11
C GLY A 74 24.88 37.39 -27.32
N LEU A 75 23.96 36.50 -27.74
CA LEU A 75 22.72 36.26 -27.02
C LEU A 75 22.99 35.56 -25.68
N GLN A 76 22.44 36.14 -24.62
CA GLN A 76 22.44 35.52 -23.30
C GLN A 76 21.22 34.62 -23.14
N ALA A 77 21.43 33.41 -22.63
CA ALA A 77 20.32 32.55 -22.25
C ALA A 77 19.50 33.20 -21.14
N ARG A 78 18.18 32.97 -21.15
CA ARG A 78 17.27 33.38 -20.07
C ARG A 78 17.83 32.89 -18.74
N ARG A 79 18.06 33.83 -17.81
CA ARG A 79 18.53 33.52 -16.46
C ARG A 79 17.48 32.68 -15.75
N ARG A 80 17.91 31.74 -14.90
CA ARG A 80 16.99 30.97 -14.06
C ARG A 80 16.17 31.94 -13.21
N GLN A 81 14.86 31.73 -13.14
CA GLN A 81 13.95 32.53 -12.32
C GLN A 81 13.99 32.13 -10.84
N TYR A 82 14.95 31.31 -10.43
CA TYR A 82 15.07 30.77 -9.09
C TYR A 82 16.53 30.49 -8.78
N THR A 83 16.85 30.59 -7.50
CA THR A 83 18.11 30.20 -6.87
C THR A 83 17.98 28.83 -6.22
N ASP A 84 19.11 28.25 -5.85
CA ASP A 84 19.15 27.01 -5.07
C ASP A 84 18.49 27.19 -3.71
N GLN A 85 18.61 28.38 -3.12
CA GLN A 85 17.97 28.71 -1.86
C GLN A 85 16.46 28.79 -1.99
N ASP A 86 15.93 29.34 -3.09
CA ASP A 86 14.48 29.34 -3.36
C ASP A 86 13.90 27.91 -3.42
N VAL A 87 14.67 26.98 -3.98
CA VAL A 87 14.35 25.54 -3.98
C VAL A 87 14.36 24.96 -2.57
N LYS A 88 15.33 25.34 -1.74
CA LYS A 88 15.43 24.89 -0.35
C LYS A 88 14.31 25.47 0.52
N ASP A 89 13.95 26.72 0.34
CA ASP A 89 12.94 27.40 1.13
C ASP A 89 11.55 26.81 0.90
N LEU A 90 11.17 26.54 -0.35
CA LEU A 90 9.92 25.85 -0.66
C LEU A 90 9.92 24.42 -0.12
N TYR A 91 11.06 23.73 -0.20
CA TYR A 91 11.21 22.42 0.39
C TYR A 91 11.01 22.46 1.90
N ASP A 92 11.65 23.37 2.61
CA ASP A 92 11.56 23.52 4.07
C ASP A 92 10.16 23.92 4.55
N LYS A 93 9.41 24.65 3.72
CA LYS A 93 7.97 24.92 3.91
C LYS A 93 7.06 23.68 3.77
N GLY A 94 7.64 22.51 3.48
CA GLY A 94 6.94 21.23 3.48
C GLY A 94 6.63 20.67 2.08
N LEU A 95 6.97 21.37 1.00
CA LEU A 95 6.75 20.86 -0.35
C LEU A 95 7.71 19.71 -0.67
N THR A 96 7.21 18.71 -1.39
CA THR A 96 8.06 17.63 -1.92
C THR A 96 8.96 18.14 -3.05
N GLN A 97 10.08 17.46 -3.30
CA GLN A 97 10.97 17.80 -4.43
C GLN A 97 10.22 17.80 -5.78
N GLN A 98 9.20 16.96 -5.95
CA GLN A 98 8.34 16.98 -7.12
C GLN A 98 7.48 18.25 -7.19
N GLN A 99 6.82 18.62 -6.10
CA GLN A 99 6.03 19.86 -6.04
C GLN A 99 6.90 21.12 -6.23
N VAL A 100 8.12 21.11 -5.70
CA VAL A 100 9.10 22.19 -5.94
C VAL A 100 9.50 22.24 -7.42
N ALA A 101 9.70 21.08 -8.07
CA ALA A 101 9.98 21.02 -9.50
C ALA A 101 8.81 21.59 -10.33
N ASP A 102 7.58 21.19 -10.00
CA ASP A 102 6.37 21.66 -10.67
C ASP A 102 6.18 23.18 -10.48
N HIS A 103 6.47 23.69 -9.28
CA HIS A 103 6.38 25.12 -8.96
C HIS A 103 7.32 25.96 -9.84
N PHE A 104 8.59 25.55 -9.96
CA PHE A 104 9.57 26.25 -10.80
C PHE A 104 9.52 25.84 -12.27
N LYS A 105 8.59 24.96 -12.65
CA LYS A 105 8.44 24.39 -14.01
C LYS A 105 9.76 23.79 -14.52
N ILE A 106 10.47 23.12 -13.64
CA ILE A 106 11.75 22.45 -13.92
C ILE A 106 11.57 20.93 -13.80
N SER A 107 12.54 20.18 -14.31
CA SER A 107 12.51 18.73 -14.13
C SER A 107 12.77 18.36 -12.67
N PHE A 108 12.15 17.28 -12.20
CA PHE A 108 12.45 16.68 -10.91
C PHE A 108 13.94 16.38 -10.72
N GLN A 109 14.60 15.93 -11.80
CA GLN A 109 16.04 15.67 -11.81
C GLN A 109 16.87 16.93 -11.52
N SER A 110 16.42 18.10 -11.99
CA SER A 110 17.07 19.38 -11.69
C SER A 110 17.04 19.70 -10.19
N VAL A 111 15.95 19.38 -9.50
CA VAL A 111 15.85 19.53 -8.03
C VAL A 111 16.80 18.56 -7.31
N ILE A 112 16.90 17.31 -7.79
CA ILE A 112 17.86 16.34 -7.23
C ILE A 112 19.31 16.85 -7.37
N GLU A 113 19.69 17.37 -8.53
CA GLU A 113 21.03 17.91 -8.76
C GLU A 113 21.32 19.12 -7.87
N ILE A 114 20.33 19.98 -7.64
CA ILE A 114 20.42 21.10 -6.70
C ILE A 114 20.70 20.60 -5.28
N PHE A 115 19.99 19.56 -4.83
CA PHE A 115 20.25 18.99 -3.50
C PHE A 115 21.64 18.38 -3.41
N LYS A 116 22.08 17.65 -4.43
CA LYS A 116 23.41 17.02 -4.46
C LYS A 116 24.54 18.04 -4.42
N ARG A 117 24.50 19.07 -5.27
CA ARG A 117 25.59 20.06 -5.36
C ARG A 117 25.73 20.94 -4.12
N ASN A 118 24.65 21.11 -3.35
CA ASN A 118 24.67 21.83 -2.08
C ASN A 118 24.85 20.91 -0.86
N GLY A 119 25.01 19.59 -1.06
CA GLY A 119 25.15 18.63 0.03
C GLY A 119 23.89 18.48 0.91
N TRP A 120 22.72 18.88 0.42
CA TRP A 120 21.47 18.81 1.17
C TRP A 120 20.89 17.40 1.13
N LYS A 121 20.57 16.88 2.32
CA LYS A 121 19.89 15.60 2.45
C LYS A 121 18.40 15.78 2.19
N ALA A 122 17.86 14.92 1.33
CA ALA A 122 16.41 14.78 1.27
C ALA A 122 15.89 14.27 2.62
N ARG A 123 14.76 14.81 3.05
CA ARG A 123 13.97 14.30 4.17
C ARG A 123 13.77 12.79 3.98
N PRO A 124 14.02 11.98 5.01
CA PRO A 124 13.69 10.56 4.99
C PRO A 124 12.23 10.37 4.59
N LEU A 125 11.94 9.33 3.81
CA LEU A 125 10.58 8.93 3.50
C LEU A 125 9.90 8.37 4.77
N LEU A 126 9.48 9.26 5.67
CA LEU A 126 8.61 8.94 6.81
C LEU A 126 7.50 9.98 6.81
N LYS A 127 6.49 9.73 5.97
CA LYS A 127 5.32 10.59 5.84
C LYS A 127 4.27 10.38 6.93
N THR A 128 4.39 9.33 7.74
CA THR A 128 3.38 8.93 8.71
C THR A 128 3.97 8.96 10.13
N PRO A 129 3.33 9.64 11.10
CA PRO A 129 3.78 9.61 12.50
C PRO A 129 3.79 8.18 13.04
N ILE A 130 4.95 7.73 13.52
CA ILE A 130 5.16 6.38 14.05
C ILE A 130 4.22 6.10 15.21
N ASP A 131 4.17 7.02 16.18
CA ASP A 131 3.40 6.83 17.41
C ASP A 131 1.90 6.72 17.13
N ARG A 132 1.37 7.58 16.25
CA ARG A 132 -0.03 7.52 15.85
C ARG A 132 -0.36 6.27 15.02
N THR A 133 0.57 5.81 14.19
CA THR A 133 0.42 4.55 13.44
C THR A 133 0.37 3.34 14.39
N LEU A 134 1.24 3.33 15.40
CA LEU A 134 1.27 2.26 16.42
C LEU A 134 0.01 2.28 17.29
N GLU A 135 -0.48 3.45 17.66
CA GLU A 135 -1.72 3.61 18.43
C GLU A 135 -2.91 3.03 17.67
N LEU A 136 -3.11 3.41 16.40
CA LEU A 136 -4.20 2.90 15.57
C LEU A 136 -4.06 1.39 15.31
N TYR A 137 -2.83 0.89 15.12
CA TYR A 137 -2.57 -0.54 14.98
C TYR A 137 -2.95 -1.32 16.25
N ARG A 138 -2.60 -0.81 17.44
CA ARG A 138 -2.96 -1.42 18.74
C ARG A 138 -4.47 -1.40 18.99
N GLN A 139 -5.15 -0.32 18.56
CA GLN A 139 -6.61 -0.23 18.59
C GLN A 139 -7.28 -1.18 17.59
N GLY A 140 -6.52 -1.71 16.61
CA GLY A 140 -6.97 -2.75 15.70
C GLY A 140 -7.59 -2.26 14.41
N TYR A 141 -7.37 -0.99 14.05
CA TYR A 141 -7.76 -0.47 12.74
C TYR A 141 -7.03 -1.20 11.62
N THR A 142 -7.73 -1.42 10.51
CA THR A 142 -7.14 -2.01 9.29
C THR A 142 -6.20 -1.01 8.61
N GLN A 143 -5.26 -1.49 7.79
CA GLN A 143 -4.32 -0.61 7.07
C GLN A 143 -5.04 0.42 6.18
N LYS A 144 -6.24 0.10 5.68
CA LYS A 144 -7.06 1.01 4.89
C LYS A 144 -7.65 2.12 5.76
N GLU A 145 -8.27 1.78 6.88
CA GLU A 145 -8.83 2.76 7.83
C GLU A 145 -7.73 3.63 8.44
N MET A 146 -6.59 3.02 8.80
CA MET A 146 -5.41 3.75 9.26
C MET A 146 -4.94 4.76 8.21
N ALA A 147 -4.90 4.38 6.94
CA ALA A 147 -4.49 5.26 5.85
C ALA A 147 -5.45 6.44 5.67
N GLU A 148 -6.75 6.19 5.77
CA GLU A 148 -7.79 7.24 5.75
C GLU A 148 -7.64 8.20 6.94
N ILE A 149 -7.45 7.67 8.16
CA ILE A 149 -7.26 8.46 9.39
C ILE A 149 -5.97 9.29 9.35
N LEU A 150 -4.89 8.70 8.81
CA LEU A 150 -3.56 9.30 8.78
C LEU A 150 -3.34 10.19 7.55
N GLY A 151 -4.28 10.23 6.61
CA GLY A 151 -4.17 11.00 5.37
C GLY A 151 -3.03 10.52 4.46
N VAL A 152 -2.74 9.22 4.45
CA VAL A 152 -1.65 8.62 3.67
C VAL A 152 -2.18 7.48 2.79
N SER A 153 -1.31 6.90 1.95
CA SER A 153 -1.69 5.70 1.19
C SER A 153 -1.63 4.44 2.07
N PRO A 154 -2.49 3.43 1.84
CA PRO A 154 -2.39 2.12 2.52
C PRO A 154 -1.01 1.48 2.39
N ALA A 155 -0.32 1.70 1.26
CA ALA A 155 1.04 1.24 1.04
C ALA A 155 2.06 1.89 1.98
N ALA A 156 1.90 3.17 2.34
CA ALA A 156 2.77 3.85 3.30
C ALA A 156 2.60 3.28 4.71
N VAL A 157 1.36 2.98 5.11
CA VAL A 157 1.06 2.30 6.38
C VAL A 157 1.69 0.89 6.39
N TRP A 158 1.53 0.14 5.31
CA TRP A 158 2.15 -1.19 5.16
C TRP A 158 3.68 -1.14 5.28
N GLN A 159 4.35 -0.23 4.56
CA GLN A 159 5.81 -0.09 4.61
C GLN A 159 6.30 0.22 6.02
N LEU A 160 5.59 1.09 6.74
CA LEU A 160 5.94 1.49 8.09
C LEU A 160 5.78 0.33 9.08
N LEU A 161 4.63 -0.33 9.06
CA LEU A 161 4.36 -1.50 9.91
C LEU A 161 5.30 -2.67 9.56
N ASN A 162 5.66 -2.87 8.29
CA ASN A 162 6.58 -3.92 7.87
C ASN A 162 8.01 -3.66 8.36
N LYS A 163 8.47 -2.39 8.29
CA LYS A 163 9.74 -1.96 8.86
C LYS A 163 9.80 -2.14 10.39
N MET A 164 8.66 -2.05 11.06
CA MET A 164 8.51 -2.34 12.49
C MET A 164 8.30 -3.83 12.81
N GLY A 165 8.27 -4.71 11.79
CA GLY A 165 8.06 -6.15 11.95
C GLY A 165 6.62 -6.58 12.24
N LEU A 166 5.63 -5.71 12.05
CA LEU A 166 4.24 -5.92 12.45
C LEU A 166 3.36 -6.55 11.35
N VAL A 167 3.69 -6.37 10.07
CA VAL A 167 2.89 -6.86 8.91
C VAL A 167 3.73 -7.62 7.88
N SER A 168 4.35 -8.72 8.30
CA SER A 168 4.90 -9.70 7.35
C SER A 168 3.77 -10.34 6.52
N ALA A 169 4.01 -10.58 5.23
CA ALA A 169 3.08 -11.23 4.28
C ALA A 169 2.63 -12.66 4.68
N ARG A 170 3.12 -13.21 5.79
CA ARG A 170 2.63 -14.45 6.42
C ARG A 170 1.56 -14.23 7.50
N ASN A 171 1.25 -13.00 7.90
CA ASN A 171 0.24 -12.70 8.92
C ASN A 171 -1.10 -12.34 8.27
N LYS A 172 -1.96 -13.34 8.07
CA LYS A 172 -3.40 -13.13 8.25
C LYS A 172 -3.59 -12.61 9.68
N ASP A 173 -4.33 -11.51 9.83
CA ASP A 173 -4.65 -10.77 11.06
C ASP A 173 -3.88 -11.22 12.31
N TRP A 174 -2.92 -10.43 12.78
CA TRP A 174 -2.12 -10.73 13.97
C TRP A 174 -2.98 -11.10 15.19
N LYS A 175 -4.17 -10.49 15.33
CA LYS A 175 -5.18 -10.85 16.33
C LYS A 175 -5.70 -12.28 16.17
N MET A 176 -5.93 -12.73 14.94
CA MET A 176 -6.32 -14.12 14.65
C MET A 176 -5.16 -15.09 14.90
N ARG A 177 -3.91 -14.68 14.63
CA ARG A 177 -2.73 -15.49 14.96
C ARG A 177 -2.53 -15.61 16.48
N GLU A 178 -2.73 -14.53 17.22
CA GLU A 178 -2.71 -14.54 18.68
C GLU A 178 -3.84 -15.42 19.24
N ALA A 179 -5.06 -15.28 18.74
CA ALA A 179 -6.19 -16.13 19.11
C ALA A 179 -5.91 -17.61 18.79
N SER A 180 -5.28 -17.92 17.65
CA SER A 180 -4.86 -19.27 17.28
C SER A 180 -3.80 -19.83 18.24
N ASN A 181 -2.79 -19.03 18.61
CA ASN A 181 -1.78 -19.43 19.58
C ASN A 181 -2.39 -19.68 20.97
N ARG A 182 -3.33 -18.83 21.39
CA ARG A 182 -4.07 -19.01 22.66
C ARG A 182 -4.93 -20.27 22.64
N ALA A 183 -5.60 -20.59 21.53
CA ALA A 183 -6.34 -21.84 21.36
C ALA A 183 -5.41 -23.06 21.50
N ILE A 184 -4.27 -23.05 20.81
CA ILE A 184 -3.25 -24.11 20.88
C ILE A 184 -2.75 -24.30 22.32
N GLU A 185 -2.52 -23.21 23.05
CA GLU A 185 -2.02 -23.28 24.42
C GLU A 185 -3.09 -23.80 25.39
N TYR A 186 -4.33 -23.35 25.24
CA TYR A 186 -5.47 -23.87 26.01
C TYR A 186 -5.64 -25.37 25.79
N GLU A 187 -5.55 -25.85 24.55
CA GLU A 187 -5.68 -27.27 24.20
C GLU A 187 -4.54 -28.17 24.75
N LYS A 188 -3.44 -27.59 25.23
CA LYS A 188 -2.39 -28.35 25.94
C LYS A 188 -2.67 -28.46 27.45
N GLY A 189 -3.49 -27.55 27.97
CA GLY A 189 -3.77 -27.35 29.39
C GLY A 189 -4.62 -28.43 30.04
N ARG A 190 -4.66 -28.42 31.38
CA ARG A 190 -5.41 -29.40 32.18
C ARG A 190 -6.92 -29.29 31.97
N GLU A 191 -7.45 -28.08 31.86
CA GLU A 191 -8.88 -27.83 31.62
C GLU A 191 -9.36 -28.49 30.32
N TRP A 192 -8.62 -28.33 29.22
CA TRP A 192 -8.98 -29.00 27.97
C TRP A 192 -8.88 -30.52 28.07
N ARG A 193 -7.88 -31.07 28.78
CA ARG A 193 -7.80 -32.53 28.98
C ARG A 193 -9.02 -33.08 29.72
N ARG A 194 -9.52 -32.35 30.72
CA ARG A 194 -10.75 -32.67 31.45
C ARG A 194 -11.96 -32.58 30.52
N LYS A 195 -12.18 -31.44 29.87
CA LYS A 195 -13.29 -31.23 28.92
C LYS A 195 -13.29 -32.28 27.80
N ARG A 196 -12.12 -32.59 27.23
CA ARG A 196 -11.96 -33.64 26.20
C ARG A 196 -12.41 -35.00 26.69
N LYS A 197 -12.11 -35.37 27.95
CA LYS A 197 -12.55 -36.64 28.54
C LYS A 197 -14.09 -36.65 28.66
N GLU A 198 -14.67 -35.58 29.18
CA GLU A 198 -16.13 -35.42 29.33
C GLU A 198 -16.86 -35.51 27.97
N ILE A 199 -16.33 -34.88 26.91
CA ILE A 199 -16.91 -34.98 25.56
C ILE A 199 -16.82 -36.40 25.01
N HIS A 200 -15.70 -37.12 25.22
CA HIS A 200 -15.61 -38.52 24.81
C HIS A 200 -16.60 -39.42 25.59
N GLU A 201 -16.76 -39.19 26.89
CA GLU A 201 -17.71 -39.92 27.74
C GLU A 201 -19.16 -39.65 27.30
N ARG A 202 -19.51 -38.38 27.08
CA ARG A 202 -20.81 -37.95 26.53
C ARG A 202 -21.10 -38.66 25.21
N ASP A 203 -20.11 -38.73 24.34
CA ASP A 203 -20.21 -39.31 23.01
C ASP A 203 -20.04 -40.85 23.01
N ASN A 204 -20.04 -41.48 24.18
CA ASN A 204 -19.89 -42.92 24.39
C ASN A 204 -18.67 -43.51 23.65
N HIS A 205 -17.54 -42.79 23.67
CA HIS A 205 -16.29 -43.14 22.98
C HIS A 205 -16.50 -43.59 21.52
N THR A 206 -17.44 -42.94 20.83
CA THR A 206 -17.85 -43.29 19.46
C THR A 206 -17.80 -42.06 18.56
N CYS A 207 -17.40 -42.23 17.31
CA CYS A 207 -17.43 -41.16 16.32
C CYS A 207 -18.88 -40.80 15.97
N GLN A 208 -19.29 -39.57 16.26
CA GLN A 208 -20.66 -39.07 16.02
C GLN A 208 -20.99 -38.80 14.54
N GLY A 209 -19.99 -38.92 13.65
CA GLY A 209 -20.18 -38.82 12.20
C GLY A 209 -20.29 -40.16 11.47
N CYS A 210 -19.81 -41.27 12.04
CA CYS A 210 -19.83 -42.58 11.37
C CYS A 210 -20.06 -43.81 12.28
N GLY A 211 -20.24 -43.63 13.60
CA GLY A 211 -20.52 -44.70 14.55
C GLY A 211 -19.35 -45.63 14.89
N ARG A 212 -18.13 -45.36 14.39
CA ARG A 212 -16.95 -46.19 14.70
C ARG A 212 -16.33 -45.83 16.05
N SER A 213 -15.84 -46.84 16.77
CA SER A 213 -15.17 -46.72 18.07
C SER A 213 -13.78 -47.37 18.05
N PRO A 214 -12.91 -47.14 19.05
CA PRO A 214 -11.58 -47.76 19.14
C PRO A 214 -11.60 -49.27 19.37
N ASP A 215 -12.61 -49.79 20.08
CA ASP A 215 -12.62 -51.18 20.61
C ASP A 215 -13.06 -52.26 19.61
N LYS A 216 -13.38 -51.88 18.37
CA LYS A 216 -13.81 -52.82 17.32
C LYS A 216 -12.62 -53.31 16.48
N VAL A 217 -12.78 -54.43 15.77
CA VAL A 217 -11.77 -55.06 14.89
C VAL A 217 -11.17 -54.09 13.85
N ASN A 218 -11.89 -53.02 13.51
CA ASN A 218 -11.41 -51.90 12.69
C ASN A 218 -11.43 -50.56 13.47
N GLY A 219 -10.80 -50.58 14.65
CA GLY A 219 -10.78 -49.49 15.61
C GLY A 219 -10.28 -48.17 15.02
N VAL A 220 -10.88 -47.06 15.43
CA VAL A 220 -10.48 -45.72 14.98
C VAL A 220 -9.94 -44.87 16.11
N ARG A 221 -8.94 -44.04 15.82
CA ARG A 221 -8.52 -42.99 16.75
C ARG A 221 -9.56 -41.86 16.74
N LEU A 222 -9.96 -41.44 17.93
CA LEU A 222 -10.93 -40.37 18.16
C LEU A 222 -10.24 -39.07 18.57
N ALA A 223 -10.81 -37.97 18.11
CA ALA A 223 -10.48 -36.62 18.49
C ALA A 223 -11.77 -35.84 18.74
N VAL A 224 -11.68 -34.79 19.55
CA VAL A 224 -12.76 -33.80 19.69
C VAL A 224 -12.56 -32.76 18.62
N HIS A 225 -13.58 -32.56 17.79
CA HIS A 225 -13.63 -31.55 16.74
C HIS A 225 -14.40 -30.33 17.24
N HIS A 226 -13.87 -29.15 16.91
CA HIS A 226 -14.51 -27.86 17.15
C HIS A 226 -15.41 -27.52 15.96
N ILE A 227 -16.73 -27.57 16.13
CA ILE A 227 -17.71 -27.25 15.08
C ILE A 227 -17.52 -25.82 14.58
N VAL A 228 -17.23 -24.90 15.50
CA VAL A 228 -16.73 -23.56 15.21
C VAL A 228 -15.28 -23.50 15.69
N PRO A 229 -14.32 -22.95 14.94
CA PRO A 229 -12.93 -22.91 15.42
C PRO A 229 -12.80 -22.19 16.77
N LEU A 230 -12.12 -22.80 17.77
CA LEU A 230 -11.87 -22.16 19.07
C LEU A 230 -11.15 -20.81 18.92
N ALA A 231 -10.27 -20.68 17.93
CA ALA A 231 -9.59 -19.42 17.61
C ALA A 231 -10.59 -18.29 17.26
N GLN A 232 -11.69 -18.61 16.56
CA GLN A 232 -12.74 -17.64 16.24
C GLN A 232 -13.45 -17.16 17.52
N TRP A 233 -13.73 -18.06 18.46
CA TRP A 233 -14.32 -17.73 19.75
C TRP A 233 -13.44 -16.78 20.57
N ILE A 234 -12.14 -17.06 20.63
CA ILE A 234 -11.16 -16.22 21.33
C ILE A 234 -10.98 -14.87 20.61
N TYR A 235 -11.01 -14.86 19.29
CA TYR A 235 -10.90 -13.64 18.49
C TYR A 235 -12.06 -12.66 18.78
N GLU A 236 -13.25 -13.18 19.06
CA GLU A 236 -14.42 -12.41 19.49
C GLU A 236 -14.35 -11.94 20.96
N GLY A 237 -13.20 -12.11 21.62
CA GLY A 237 -12.92 -11.60 22.97
C GLY A 237 -13.41 -12.51 24.10
N ARG A 238 -13.84 -13.74 23.80
CA ARG A 238 -14.39 -14.68 24.80
C ARG A 238 -13.31 -15.59 25.39
N ASP A 239 -13.55 -16.05 26.61
CA ASP A 239 -12.62 -16.96 27.29
C ASP A 239 -12.75 -18.39 26.73
N PRO A 240 -11.64 -19.10 26.43
CA PRO A 240 -11.70 -20.47 25.92
C PRO A 240 -12.24 -21.49 26.93
N SER A 241 -12.18 -21.22 28.24
CA SER A 241 -12.77 -22.09 29.27
C SER A 241 -14.30 -22.13 29.18
N GLU A 242 -14.91 -21.03 28.72
CA GLU A 242 -16.36 -20.87 28.51
C GLU A 242 -16.84 -21.46 27.17
N TYR A 243 -15.94 -22.07 26.38
CA TYR A 243 -16.30 -22.63 25.09
C TYR A 243 -17.39 -23.74 25.24
N PRO A 244 -18.57 -23.60 24.60
CA PRO A 244 -19.69 -24.50 24.84
C PRO A 244 -19.43 -25.93 24.40
N ASP A 245 -19.82 -26.89 25.24
CA ASP A 245 -19.72 -28.33 24.94
C ASP A 245 -20.55 -28.74 23.72
N ASP A 246 -21.63 -28.00 23.42
CA ASP A 246 -22.45 -28.17 22.23
C ASP A 246 -21.73 -27.85 20.92
N LEU A 247 -20.60 -27.13 20.96
CA LEU A 247 -19.77 -26.87 19.80
C LEU A 247 -18.59 -27.84 19.69
N LEU A 248 -18.59 -28.90 20.51
CA LEU A 248 -17.59 -29.95 20.53
C LEU A 248 -18.22 -31.29 20.16
N VAL A 249 -17.50 -32.09 19.39
CA VAL A 249 -18.00 -33.41 18.95
C VAL A 249 -16.88 -34.42 18.73
N THR A 250 -17.07 -35.64 19.22
CA THR A 250 -16.13 -36.75 19.05
C THR A 250 -16.22 -37.32 17.64
N VAL A 251 -15.10 -37.29 16.92
CA VAL A 251 -15.00 -37.79 15.54
C VAL A 251 -13.71 -38.58 15.29
N CYS A 252 -13.75 -39.50 14.33
CA CYS A 252 -12.56 -40.18 13.84
C CYS A 252 -11.77 -39.27 12.89
N LYS A 253 -10.48 -39.58 12.68
CA LYS A 253 -9.59 -38.82 11.75
C LYS A 253 -10.22 -38.54 10.37
N LYS A 254 -10.91 -39.52 9.78
CA LYS A 254 -11.58 -39.35 8.47
C LYS A 254 -12.72 -38.31 8.55
N CYS A 255 -13.58 -38.42 9.56
CA CYS A 255 -14.69 -37.48 9.75
C CYS A 255 -14.19 -36.09 10.12
N HIS A 256 -13.13 -36.00 10.94
CA HIS A 256 -12.48 -34.73 11.29
C HIS A 256 -12.00 -33.98 10.05
N SER A 257 -11.26 -34.66 9.16
CA SER A 257 -10.75 -34.05 7.92
C SER A 257 -11.87 -33.61 6.97
N ILE A 258 -13.00 -34.32 6.94
CA ILE A 258 -14.17 -33.93 6.14
C ILE A 258 -14.81 -32.65 6.70
N ALA A 259 -14.95 -32.59 8.03
CA ALA A 259 -15.49 -31.43 8.72
C ALA A 259 -14.60 -30.18 8.56
N ASP A 260 -13.28 -30.31 8.74
CA ASP A 260 -12.32 -29.22 8.55
C ASP A 260 -12.34 -28.64 7.12
N ALA A 261 -12.62 -29.48 6.13
CA ALA A 261 -12.63 -29.08 4.73
C ALA A 261 -13.93 -28.39 4.29
N GLY A 262 -14.95 -28.31 5.17
CA GLY A 262 -16.29 -27.80 4.81
C GLY A 262 -16.99 -28.63 3.73
N ARG A 263 -16.52 -29.85 3.46
CA ARG A 263 -17.02 -30.71 2.37
C ARG A 263 -18.13 -31.62 2.90
N GLY A 264 -19.37 -31.17 2.81
CA GLY A 264 -20.58 -31.99 2.97
C GLY A 264 -21.46 -31.61 4.17
N ARG A 265 -22.77 -31.91 4.05
CA ARG A 265 -23.74 -31.83 5.17
C ARG A 265 -23.48 -32.99 6.15
N MET A 266 -22.38 -32.96 6.90
CA MET A 266 -22.15 -33.94 7.96
C MET A 266 -23.18 -33.72 9.06
N LYS A 267 -24.16 -34.63 9.17
CA LYS A 267 -25.10 -34.64 10.30
C LYS A 267 -24.41 -35.32 11.47
N TYR A 268 -24.11 -34.57 12.52
CA TYR A 268 -23.66 -35.15 13.78
C TYR A 268 -24.86 -35.81 14.45
N VAL A 269 -24.80 -37.14 14.62
CA VAL A 269 -25.77 -37.85 15.45
C VAL A 269 -25.28 -37.63 16.87
N ARG A 270 -26.01 -36.90 17.72
CA ARG A 270 -25.65 -36.77 19.14
C ARG A 270 -26.33 -37.89 19.91
N PRO A 271 -25.68 -38.51 20.90
CA PRO A 271 -26.38 -39.38 21.83
C PRO A 271 -27.38 -38.51 22.63
N PRO A 272 -28.52 -39.05 23.06
CA PRO A 272 -29.40 -38.33 23.96
C PRO A 272 -28.61 -37.86 25.20
N LEU A 273 -28.75 -36.58 25.53
CA LEU A 273 -28.23 -36.04 26.79
C LEU A 273 -28.90 -36.84 27.92
N LYS A 274 -28.08 -37.46 28.77
CA LYS A 274 -28.57 -38.13 29.99
C LYS A 274 -29.00 -37.10 31.02
#